data_AF-A0A934DPE8-F1
#
_entry.id   AF-A0A934DPE8-F1
#
_cell.length_a   1.000
_cell.length_b   1.000
_cell.length_c   1.000
_cell.angle_alpha   90.00
_cell.angle_beta   90.00
_cell.angle_gamma   90.00
#
_symmetry.space_group_name_H-M   'P 1'
#
loop_
_entity.id
_entity.type
_entity.pdbx_description
1 polymer ?
#
loop_
_entity_poly.entity_id
_entity_poly.type
_entity_poly.pdbx_seq_one_letter_code
_entity_poly.pdbx_strand_id
1 'polypeptide(L)'
;MRAESFFRGLALCTGCMIFGSVVGACEPDFEPSSKLTTLRVLAVRADNPYPKPGSKVHLEMLWHDGASPADQPRKNIQILWIGGCFDPIGDLYYSCYPELGKLFGAGGQPSPEALKFIGTGNSFDIDVPADIVSRRPPREGVEPYGTLFVFFAVCAGQIKPTEEVGSSAIPLGCYDENGKALGADDFVPGYVNLYSYENRTNQNPIVTGFEIDGKSYPETEPIPDTHLRGCRPDDCPDVNIKPIIDKASAEIDPGAVNPDGTQLTEMVWVDYYASGGKPAKSARLVNDATKGWNEDLGVKYTPPGPGEVAYVYAVVHDNRGGIGWVKRRVVGD
;
A
#
# COMPACT_ATOMS: atom_id res chain seq x y z
N MET A 1 -75.95 -37.91 5.61
CA MET A 1 -74.66 -38.60 5.40
C MET A 1 -73.58 -37.77 6.08
N ARG A 2 -72.95 -38.38 7.11
CA ARG A 2 -71.68 -38.08 7.82
C ARG A 2 -71.21 -36.61 7.94
N ALA A 3 -70.81 -36.09 9.09
CA ALA A 3 -70.91 -36.49 10.49
C ALA A 3 -70.55 -35.25 11.34
N GLU A 4 -71.37 -35.01 12.35
CA GLU A 4 -71.10 -34.39 13.67
C GLU A 4 -69.76 -34.86 14.29
N SER A 5 -69.09 -34.28 15.29
CA SER A 5 -69.19 -33.13 16.20
C SER A 5 -68.05 -33.33 17.24
N PHE A 6 -67.94 -32.46 18.25
CA PHE A 6 -67.23 -32.64 19.56
C PHE A 6 -65.72 -32.29 19.61
N PHE A 7 -65.16 -31.60 20.62
CA PHE A 7 -65.62 -30.81 21.79
C PHE A 7 -64.36 -30.31 22.53
N ARG A 8 -64.46 -29.18 23.27
CA ARG A 8 -63.68 -28.77 24.48
C ARG A 8 -62.16 -28.59 24.34
N GLY A 9 -61.48 -27.65 24.98
CA GLY A 9 -61.80 -26.71 26.06
C GLY A 9 -60.50 -26.29 26.78
N LEU A 10 -60.62 -25.23 27.58
CA LEU A 10 -59.78 -24.89 28.74
C LEU A 10 -58.40 -24.19 28.56
N ALA A 11 -58.34 -23.08 29.29
CA ALA A 11 -57.25 -22.18 29.68
C ALA A 11 -55.87 -22.79 29.99
N LEU A 12 -54.80 -22.00 29.78
CA LEU A 12 -54.00 -21.40 30.87
C LEU A 12 -52.93 -20.44 30.33
N CYS A 13 -52.82 -19.26 30.96
CA CYS A 13 -51.66 -18.39 30.88
C CYS A 13 -50.45 -19.04 31.55
N THR A 14 -49.31 -19.10 30.86
CA THR A 14 -47.99 -19.11 31.51
C THR A 14 -47.00 -18.37 30.61
N GLY A 15 -46.65 -17.14 31.01
CA GLY A 15 -45.50 -16.45 30.47
C GLY A 15 -44.22 -17.18 30.89
N CYS A 16 -43.33 -17.41 29.95
CA CYS A 16 -41.95 -17.78 30.23
C CYS A 16 -41.06 -16.81 29.44
N MET A 17 -40.45 -15.89 30.16
CA MET A 17 -39.35 -15.06 29.69
C MET A 17 -38.24 -15.99 29.21
N ILE A 18 -37.95 -15.97 27.91
CA ILE A 18 -36.65 -16.39 27.43
C ILE A 18 -35.84 -15.10 27.31
N PHE A 19 -35.11 -14.79 28.38
CA PHE A 19 -33.93 -13.94 28.32
C PHE A 19 -32.94 -14.63 27.39
N GLY A 20 -32.97 -14.25 26.11
CA GLY A 20 -31.91 -14.57 25.17
C GLY A 20 -30.68 -13.79 25.60
N SER A 21 -29.78 -14.46 26.32
CA SER A 21 -28.41 -14.01 26.55
C SER A 21 -27.74 -13.83 25.19
N VAL A 22 -27.78 -12.62 24.64
CA VAL A 22 -26.87 -12.22 23.58
C VAL A 22 -25.51 -12.16 24.25
N VAL A 23 -24.79 -13.28 24.18
CA VAL A 23 -23.37 -13.32 24.48
C VAL A 23 -22.76 -12.37 23.46
N GLY A 24 -22.40 -11.17 23.91
CA GLY A 24 -21.60 -10.25 23.12
C GLY A 24 -20.29 -10.95 22.84
N ALA A 25 -20.19 -11.58 21.67
CA ALA A 25 -18.92 -11.92 21.07
C ALA A 25 -18.21 -10.59 20.80
N CYS A 26 -17.51 -10.07 21.83
CA CYS A 26 -16.40 -9.16 21.59
C CYS A 26 -15.37 -10.01 20.86
N GLU A 27 -15.46 -9.99 19.53
CA GLU A 27 -14.39 -10.40 18.65
C GLU A 27 -13.13 -9.65 19.11
N PRO A 28 -11.99 -10.32 19.32
CA PRO A 28 -10.77 -9.63 19.71
C PRO A 28 -10.50 -8.54 18.67
N ASP A 29 -10.28 -7.34 19.19
CA ASP A 29 -9.95 -6.11 18.47
C ASP A 29 -9.08 -6.45 17.25
N PHE A 30 -9.62 -6.30 16.04
CA PHE A 30 -8.88 -6.62 14.82
C PHE A 30 -7.56 -5.83 14.85
N GLU A 31 -6.43 -6.54 14.72
CA GLU A 31 -5.12 -5.90 14.64
C GLU A 31 -5.16 -4.89 13.47
N PRO A 32 -4.83 -3.61 13.73
CA PRO A 32 -5.00 -2.57 12.73
C PRO A 32 -4.05 -2.83 11.56
N SER A 33 -4.49 -2.49 10.34
CA SER A 33 -3.70 -2.64 9.11
C SER A 33 -2.36 -1.88 9.12
N SER A 34 -2.21 -0.92 10.03
CA SER A 34 -1.00 -0.15 10.30
C SER A 34 0.06 -0.91 11.10
N LYS A 35 -0.29 -2.01 11.78
CA LYS A 35 0.69 -2.87 12.45
C LYS A 35 1.29 -3.87 11.44
N LEU A 36 2.61 -3.95 11.39
CA LEU A 36 3.34 -4.77 10.44
C LEU A 36 3.79 -6.07 11.12
N THR A 37 2.96 -7.11 11.03
CA THR A 37 3.24 -8.45 11.59
C THR A 37 3.63 -9.47 10.53
N THR A 38 3.54 -9.11 9.26
CA THR A 38 3.79 -9.99 8.11
C THR A 38 4.64 -9.27 7.06
N LEU A 39 5.00 -9.95 5.98
CA LEU A 39 5.64 -9.32 4.83
C LEU A 39 4.68 -8.33 4.17
N ARG A 40 5.10 -7.08 4.02
CA ARG A 40 4.28 -6.00 3.46
C ARG A 40 5.09 -5.10 2.54
N VAL A 41 4.51 -4.73 1.40
CA VAL A 41 4.92 -3.57 0.63
C VAL A 41 4.11 -2.38 1.12
N LEU A 42 4.78 -1.33 1.56
CA LEU A 42 4.16 -0.13 2.10
C LEU A 42 3.98 0.94 1.02
N ALA A 43 4.92 1.02 0.08
CA ALA A 43 4.88 1.99 -1.01
C ALA A 43 5.77 1.56 -2.18
N VAL A 44 5.43 2.04 -3.38
CA VAL A 44 6.31 2.03 -4.56
C VAL A 44 6.35 3.44 -5.11
N ARG A 45 7.50 4.10 -5.04
CA ARG A 45 7.69 5.48 -5.53
C ARG A 45 8.34 5.46 -6.91
N ALA A 46 7.73 6.15 -7.85
CA ALA A 46 8.39 6.56 -9.08
C ALA A 46 9.11 7.90 -8.85
N ASP A 47 10.33 8.06 -9.35
CA ASP A 47 11.03 9.35 -9.36
C ASP A 47 10.23 10.44 -10.10
N ASN A 48 9.50 10.04 -11.14
CA ASN A 48 8.52 10.84 -11.86
C ASN A 48 7.17 10.11 -11.95
N PRO A 49 6.17 10.50 -11.14
CA PRO A 49 4.85 9.86 -11.15
C PRO A 49 4.08 10.00 -12.47
N TYR A 50 4.28 11.11 -13.18
CA TYR A 50 3.76 11.35 -14.54
C TYR A 50 4.90 11.43 -15.54
N PRO A 51 5.51 10.29 -15.91
CA PRO A 51 6.66 10.28 -16.77
C PRO A 51 6.33 10.79 -18.17
N LYS A 52 7.33 11.40 -18.82
CA LYS A 52 7.17 11.88 -20.20
C LYS A 52 7.36 10.72 -21.20
N PRO A 53 6.73 10.77 -22.38
CA PRO A 53 7.03 9.83 -23.46
C PRO A 53 8.54 9.80 -23.75
N GLY A 54 9.12 8.60 -23.84
CA GLY A 54 10.54 8.41 -24.14
C GLY A 54 11.48 8.61 -22.96
N SER A 55 10.97 8.94 -21.77
CA SER A 55 11.77 9.05 -20.55
C SER A 55 12.03 7.70 -19.89
N LYS A 56 13.02 7.65 -19.01
CA LYS A 56 13.25 6.53 -18.09
C LYS A 56 12.68 6.89 -16.72
N VAL A 57 12.06 5.93 -16.07
CA VAL A 57 11.52 6.05 -14.71
C VAL A 57 12.27 5.11 -13.79
N HIS A 58 12.66 5.63 -12.63
CA HIS A 58 13.20 4.84 -11.53
C HIS A 58 12.11 4.55 -10.52
N LEU A 59 11.89 3.27 -10.22
CA LEU A 59 10.98 2.81 -9.18
C LEU A 59 11.77 2.35 -7.95
N GLU A 60 11.29 2.72 -6.77
CA GLU A 60 11.82 2.30 -5.49
C GLU A 60 10.70 1.75 -4.60
N MET A 61 10.93 0.61 -3.96
CA MET A 61 9.96 -0.04 -3.09
C MET A 61 10.33 0.11 -1.61
N LEU A 62 9.38 0.60 -0.82
CA LEU A 62 9.39 0.50 0.62
C LEU A 62 8.63 -0.76 1.04
N TRP A 63 9.31 -1.68 1.73
CA TRP A 63 8.71 -2.90 2.26
C TRP A 63 9.27 -3.21 3.65
N HIS A 64 8.57 -4.09 4.37
CA HIS A 64 8.97 -4.56 5.69
C HIS A 64 8.60 -6.03 5.90
N ASP A 65 9.45 -6.79 6.59
CA ASP A 65 9.19 -8.18 6.98
C ASP A 65 8.83 -8.26 8.46
N GLY A 66 7.55 -8.06 8.77
CA GLY A 66 7.02 -8.08 10.14
C GLY A 66 7.03 -9.46 10.80
N ALA A 67 7.32 -10.52 10.06
CA ALA A 67 7.46 -11.88 10.60
C ALA A 67 8.86 -12.13 11.22
N SER A 68 9.71 -11.11 11.23
CA SER A 68 11.10 -11.16 11.72
C SER A 68 11.41 -9.94 12.60
N PRO A 69 12.46 -10.00 13.43
CA PRO A 69 12.89 -8.82 14.18
C PRO A 69 13.19 -7.64 13.24
N ALA A 70 12.88 -6.41 13.69
CA ALA A 70 12.89 -5.19 12.88
C ALA A 70 14.15 -4.98 12.02
N ASP A 71 15.33 -5.33 12.52
CA ASP A 71 16.63 -5.17 11.85
C ASP A 71 17.17 -6.46 11.21
N GLN A 72 16.37 -7.53 11.19
CA GLN A 72 16.78 -8.86 10.75
C GLN A 72 15.74 -9.50 9.84
N PRO A 73 15.43 -8.87 8.68
CA PRO A 73 14.53 -9.46 7.69
C PRO A 73 15.00 -10.87 7.33
N ARG A 74 14.04 -11.75 7.01
CA ARG A 74 14.36 -13.11 6.56
C ARG A 74 15.31 -13.07 5.36
N LYS A 75 16.33 -13.94 5.35
CA LYS A 75 17.41 -13.89 4.34
C LYS A 75 16.97 -14.28 2.93
N ASN A 76 15.80 -14.90 2.80
CA ASN A 76 15.26 -15.42 1.55
C ASN A 76 14.15 -14.53 0.97
N ILE A 77 14.05 -13.25 1.37
CA ILE A 77 13.15 -12.32 0.67
C ILE A 77 13.64 -12.13 -0.78
N GLN A 78 12.78 -12.49 -1.73
CA GLN A 78 12.94 -12.21 -3.16
C GLN A 78 12.00 -11.09 -3.58
N ILE A 79 12.51 -10.15 -4.37
CA ILE A 79 11.71 -9.12 -5.04
C ILE A 79 11.92 -9.27 -6.53
N LEU A 80 10.82 -9.40 -7.26
CA LEU A 80 10.77 -9.45 -8.71
C LEU A 80 9.94 -8.28 -9.23
N TRP A 81 10.44 -7.62 -10.26
CA TRP A 81 9.75 -6.60 -11.03
C TRP A 81 9.50 -7.09 -12.44
N ILE A 82 8.32 -6.73 -12.99
CA ILE A 82 7.94 -7.08 -14.35
C ILE A 82 7.25 -5.88 -15.00
N GLY A 83 7.97 -5.20 -15.89
CA GLY A 83 7.46 -4.13 -16.72
C GLY A 83 6.91 -4.63 -18.06
N GLY A 84 6.86 -3.73 -19.03
CA GLY A 84 6.56 -4.07 -20.42
C GLY A 84 5.07 -4.11 -20.76
N CYS A 85 4.17 -3.91 -19.80
CA CYS A 85 2.75 -3.76 -20.09
C CYS A 85 2.39 -2.28 -20.32
N PHE A 86 2.21 -1.92 -21.58
CA PHE A 86 1.92 -0.55 -22.00
C PHE A 86 0.59 -0.50 -22.76
N ASP A 87 -0.29 0.43 -22.39
CA ASP A 87 -1.64 0.63 -22.93
C ASP A 87 -2.45 -0.68 -23.10
N PRO A 88 -2.63 -1.48 -22.03
CA PRO A 88 -3.48 -2.66 -22.11
C PRO A 88 -4.92 -2.27 -22.48
N ILE A 89 -5.64 -3.22 -23.08
CA ILE A 89 -7.03 -3.01 -23.49
C ILE A 89 -7.86 -2.54 -22.30
N GLY A 90 -8.55 -1.41 -22.47
CA GLY A 90 -9.39 -0.81 -21.43
C GLY A 90 -8.64 -0.21 -20.25
N ASP A 91 -7.31 -0.07 -20.33
CA ASP A 91 -6.45 0.35 -19.21
C ASP A 91 -6.54 -0.59 -18.01
N LEU A 92 -6.76 -1.88 -18.27
CA LEU A 92 -6.96 -2.91 -17.25
C LEU A 92 -5.67 -3.70 -17.01
N TYR A 93 -5.16 -3.67 -15.77
CA TYR A 93 -3.91 -4.36 -15.41
C TYR A 93 -3.96 -5.88 -15.72
N TYR A 94 -5.11 -6.54 -15.49
CA TYR A 94 -5.22 -7.98 -15.71
C TYR A 94 -5.15 -8.38 -17.18
N SER A 95 -5.35 -7.44 -18.11
CA SER A 95 -5.14 -7.68 -19.54
C SER A 95 -3.66 -7.85 -19.89
N CYS A 96 -2.74 -7.56 -18.98
CA CYS A 96 -1.31 -7.86 -19.12
C CYS A 96 -0.96 -9.33 -18.85
N TYR A 97 -1.78 -10.05 -18.08
CA TYR A 97 -1.43 -11.39 -17.57
C TYR A 97 -1.15 -12.45 -18.63
N PRO A 98 -1.82 -12.48 -19.80
CA PRO A 98 -1.46 -13.42 -20.85
C PRO A 98 -0.03 -13.26 -21.34
N GLU A 99 0.46 -12.03 -21.50
CA GLU A 99 1.85 -11.77 -21.90
C GLU A 99 2.82 -12.08 -20.76
N LEU A 100 2.47 -11.76 -19.51
CA LEU A 100 3.26 -12.18 -18.35
C LEU A 100 3.37 -13.71 -18.27
N GLY A 101 2.28 -14.43 -18.51
CA GLY A 101 2.27 -15.89 -18.50
C GLY A 101 3.22 -16.50 -19.54
N LYS A 102 3.39 -15.85 -20.70
CA LYS A 102 4.38 -16.28 -21.71
C LYS A 102 5.82 -16.09 -21.24
N LEU A 103 6.11 -15.07 -20.43
CA LEU A 103 7.45 -14.84 -19.86
C LEU A 103 7.88 -15.94 -18.89
N PHE A 104 6.91 -16.58 -18.22
CA PHE A 104 7.14 -17.49 -17.11
C PHE A 104 6.63 -18.92 -17.34
N GLY A 105 6.04 -19.24 -18.50
CA GLY A 105 5.48 -20.56 -18.80
C GLY A 105 6.52 -21.69 -18.86
N ALA A 106 6.09 -22.94 -18.68
CA ALA A 106 6.95 -24.13 -18.62
C ALA A 106 7.81 -24.28 -19.90
N GLY A 107 9.10 -23.96 -19.79
CA GLY A 107 10.09 -23.98 -20.89
C GLY A 107 10.46 -22.60 -21.47
N GLY A 108 9.81 -21.51 -21.02
CA GLY A 108 10.14 -20.16 -21.42
C GLY A 108 11.37 -19.63 -20.70
N GLN A 109 12.50 -19.56 -21.40
CA GLN A 109 13.50 -18.55 -21.06
C GLN A 109 12.99 -17.22 -21.63
N PRO A 110 12.92 -16.12 -20.84
CA PRO A 110 12.56 -14.82 -21.39
C PRO A 110 13.50 -14.50 -22.55
N SER A 111 12.97 -13.99 -23.66
CA SER A 111 13.83 -13.54 -24.75
C SER A 111 14.78 -12.43 -24.24
N PRO A 112 15.94 -12.21 -24.87
CA PRO A 112 16.80 -11.09 -24.51
C PRO A 112 16.06 -9.74 -24.44
N GLU A 113 15.09 -9.54 -25.33
CA GLU A 113 14.24 -8.34 -25.36
C GLU A 113 13.24 -8.28 -24.22
N ALA A 114 12.78 -9.42 -23.71
CA ALA A 114 11.90 -9.50 -22.55
C ALA A 114 12.65 -9.31 -21.23
N LEU A 115 13.92 -9.73 -21.17
CA LEU A 115 14.75 -9.56 -19.97
C LEU A 115 14.93 -8.09 -19.57
N LYS A 116 14.84 -7.14 -20.51
CA LYS A 116 14.90 -5.70 -20.21
C LYS A 116 13.71 -5.20 -19.36
N PHE A 117 12.63 -5.97 -19.31
CA PHE A 117 11.44 -5.67 -18.51
C PHE A 117 11.39 -6.48 -17.22
N ILE A 118 12.47 -7.18 -16.86
CA ILE A 118 12.55 -7.98 -15.64
C ILE A 118 13.64 -7.39 -14.75
N GLY A 119 13.31 -7.17 -13.48
CA GLY A 119 14.26 -6.66 -12.49
C GLY A 119 14.15 -7.39 -11.17
N THR A 120 15.17 -7.25 -10.32
CA THR A 120 15.18 -7.80 -8.97
C THR A 120 15.73 -6.78 -7.98
N GLY A 121 15.40 -6.97 -6.69
CA GLY A 121 15.82 -6.08 -5.61
C GLY A 121 14.85 -4.93 -5.37
N ASN A 122 15.26 -3.94 -4.57
CA ASN A 122 14.37 -2.88 -4.06
C ASN A 122 14.03 -1.79 -5.08
N SER A 123 14.64 -1.82 -6.25
CA SER A 123 14.47 -0.79 -7.26
C SER A 123 14.44 -1.37 -8.67
N PHE A 124 13.81 -0.64 -9.59
CA PHE A 124 13.68 -1.06 -10.99
C PHE A 124 13.59 0.15 -11.91
N ASP A 125 14.32 0.09 -13.03
CA ASP A 125 14.24 1.10 -14.08
C ASP A 125 13.37 0.59 -15.23
N ILE A 126 12.52 1.46 -15.77
CA ILE A 126 11.74 1.18 -16.97
C ILE A 126 11.77 2.34 -17.96
N ASP A 127 11.95 2.02 -19.23
CA ASP A 127 11.84 2.98 -20.32
C ASP A 127 10.37 3.12 -20.75
N VAL A 128 9.87 4.36 -20.76
CA VAL A 128 8.53 4.71 -21.26
C VAL A 128 8.59 4.87 -22.77
N PRO A 129 7.75 4.15 -23.55
CA PRO A 129 7.75 4.29 -25.01
C PRO A 129 7.52 5.75 -25.45
N ALA A 130 8.31 6.21 -26.43
CA ALA A 130 8.20 7.58 -26.97
C ALA A 130 6.86 7.85 -27.66
N ASP A 131 6.18 6.80 -28.11
CA ASP A 131 4.89 6.86 -28.78
C ASP A 131 3.71 6.52 -27.85
N ILE A 132 3.93 6.35 -26.54
CA ILE A 132 2.91 5.84 -25.60
C ILE A 132 1.62 6.66 -25.61
N VAL A 133 1.72 7.98 -25.78
CA VAL A 133 0.54 8.87 -25.89
C VAL A 133 -0.02 8.87 -27.31
N SER A 134 0.84 9.02 -28.32
CA SER A 134 0.44 9.25 -29.71
C SER A 134 -0.11 8.02 -30.42
N ARG A 135 0.23 6.81 -29.97
CA ARG A 135 -0.28 5.54 -30.52
C ARG A 135 -1.74 5.25 -30.14
N ARG A 136 -2.31 5.99 -29.19
CA ARG A 136 -3.71 5.84 -28.78
C ARG A 136 -4.61 6.74 -29.63
N PRO A 137 -5.81 6.27 -30.02
CA PRO A 137 -6.78 7.13 -30.67
C PRO A 137 -7.18 8.30 -29.77
N PRO A 138 -7.21 9.54 -30.28
CA PRO A 138 -7.67 10.69 -29.51
C PRO A 138 -9.14 10.52 -29.11
N ARG A 139 -9.50 11.02 -27.93
CA ARG A 139 -10.89 11.03 -27.43
C ARG A 139 -11.30 12.48 -27.16
N GLU A 140 -12.47 12.87 -27.67
CA GLU A 140 -12.99 14.22 -27.48
C GLU A 140 -13.19 14.52 -25.99
N GLY A 141 -12.75 15.70 -25.54
CA GLY A 141 -12.88 16.15 -24.16
C GLY A 141 -11.96 15.45 -23.15
N VAL A 142 -11.09 14.53 -23.58
CA VAL A 142 -10.14 13.82 -22.73
C VAL A 142 -8.72 14.19 -23.14
N GLU A 143 -7.91 14.65 -22.20
CA GLU A 143 -6.48 14.88 -22.42
C GLU A 143 -5.81 13.57 -22.88
N PRO A 144 -5.04 13.54 -23.99
CA PRO A 144 -4.33 12.34 -24.40
C PRO A 144 -3.31 11.88 -23.34
N TYR A 145 -3.30 10.58 -23.04
CA TYR A 145 -2.38 9.96 -22.09
C TYR A 145 -2.05 8.54 -22.52
N GLY A 146 -0.90 8.04 -22.08
CA GLY A 146 -0.53 6.62 -22.11
C GLY A 146 -0.57 6.00 -20.72
N THR A 147 -0.70 4.68 -20.63
CA THR A 147 -0.66 3.93 -19.37
C THR A 147 0.45 2.90 -19.40
N LEU A 148 1.15 2.73 -18.28
CA LEU A 148 2.04 1.61 -18.07
C LEU A 148 1.82 0.96 -16.72
N PHE A 149 1.81 -0.37 -16.73
CA PHE A 149 1.74 -1.17 -15.52
C PHE A 149 3.09 -1.86 -15.30
N VAL A 150 3.64 -1.68 -14.11
CA VAL A 150 4.79 -2.45 -13.63
C VAL A 150 4.35 -3.31 -12.47
N PHE A 151 4.40 -4.63 -12.68
CA PHE A 151 4.06 -5.62 -11.67
C PHE A 151 5.26 -5.87 -10.76
N PHE A 152 4.97 -6.25 -9.53
CA PHE A 152 5.98 -6.74 -8.61
C PHE A 152 5.48 -7.93 -7.81
N ALA A 153 6.42 -8.69 -7.27
CA ALA A 153 6.19 -9.77 -6.34
C ALA A 153 7.28 -9.74 -5.27
N VAL A 154 6.88 -9.68 -4.00
CA VAL A 154 7.77 -9.82 -2.85
C VAL A 154 7.44 -11.13 -2.15
N CYS A 155 8.43 -11.99 -1.93
CA CYS A 155 8.22 -13.37 -1.48
C CYS A 155 9.27 -13.76 -0.42
N ALA A 156 8.83 -14.27 0.72
CA ALA A 156 9.73 -14.84 1.74
C ALA A 156 10.14 -16.30 1.44
N GLY A 157 10.55 -16.53 0.20
CA GLY A 157 10.81 -17.85 -0.37
C GLY A 157 11.31 -17.75 -1.79
N GLN A 158 10.84 -18.63 -2.67
CA GLN A 158 11.16 -18.63 -4.10
C GLN A 158 9.95 -18.24 -4.93
N ILE A 159 10.10 -17.23 -5.77
CA ILE A 159 9.09 -16.85 -6.77
C ILE A 159 9.15 -17.85 -7.92
N LYS A 160 8.01 -18.49 -8.23
CA LYS A 160 7.90 -19.46 -9.34
C LYS A 160 6.60 -19.23 -10.12
N PRO A 161 6.54 -19.64 -11.39
CA PRO A 161 5.27 -19.71 -12.12
C PRO A 161 4.29 -20.61 -11.37
N THR A 162 3.00 -20.27 -11.41
CA THR A 162 1.93 -21.11 -10.86
C THR A 162 0.93 -21.49 -11.96
N GLU A 163 0.45 -22.73 -11.92
CA GLU A 163 -0.55 -23.24 -12.87
C GLU A 163 -2.00 -22.88 -12.45
N GLU A 164 -2.21 -22.55 -11.16
CA GLU A 164 -3.51 -22.22 -10.58
C GLU A 164 -3.83 -20.72 -10.68
N VAL A 165 -3.83 -20.18 -11.90
CA VAL A 165 -4.14 -18.75 -12.10
C VAL A 165 -5.58 -18.61 -12.60
N GLY A 166 -6.46 -18.06 -11.75
CA GLY A 166 -7.69 -17.45 -12.24
C GLY A 166 -7.36 -16.31 -13.21
N SER A 167 -8.28 -15.94 -14.11
CA SER A 167 -8.04 -14.89 -15.14
C SER A 167 -7.62 -13.51 -14.59
N SER A 168 -7.73 -13.31 -13.28
CA SER A 168 -7.49 -12.05 -12.58
C SER A 168 -6.32 -12.10 -11.58
N ALA A 169 -5.55 -13.18 -11.53
CA ALA A 169 -4.35 -13.29 -10.69
C ALA A 169 -3.05 -13.19 -11.50
N ILE A 170 -1.99 -12.69 -10.87
CA ILE A 170 -0.64 -12.70 -11.46
C ILE A 170 -0.19 -14.17 -11.59
N PRO A 171 0.45 -14.58 -12.70
CA PRO A 171 0.83 -15.99 -12.94
C PRO A 171 2.09 -16.41 -12.17
N LEU A 172 2.21 -15.98 -10.92
CA LEU A 172 3.35 -16.23 -10.03
C LEU A 172 2.86 -16.63 -8.64
N GLY A 173 3.59 -17.54 -8.00
CA GLY A 173 3.43 -17.91 -6.60
C GLY A 173 4.74 -17.79 -5.84
N CYS A 174 4.63 -17.84 -4.51
CA CYS A 174 5.76 -17.90 -3.59
C CYS A 174 5.81 -19.28 -2.94
N TYR A 175 6.99 -19.89 -2.90
CA TYR A 175 7.15 -21.27 -2.43
C TYR A 175 8.31 -21.38 -1.43
N ASP A 176 8.15 -22.24 -0.43
CA ASP A 176 9.23 -22.57 0.50
C ASP A 176 10.28 -23.52 -0.14
N GLU A 177 11.29 -23.89 0.64
CA GLU A 177 12.37 -24.79 0.21
C GLU A 177 11.88 -26.20 -0.17
N ASN A 178 10.72 -26.62 0.34
CA ASN A 178 10.09 -27.91 0.03
C ASN A 178 9.13 -27.83 -1.17
N GLY A 179 8.99 -26.65 -1.78
CA GLY A 179 8.06 -26.42 -2.88
C GLY A 179 6.60 -26.25 -2.43
N LYS A 180 6.33 -26.03 -1.15
CA LYS A 180 4.99 -25.71 -0.65
C LYS A 180 4.68 -24.24 -0.90
N ALA A 181 3.49 -23.96 -1.44
CA ALA A 181 3.03 -22.59 -1.63
C ALA A 181 2.88 -21.85 -0.28
N LEU A 182 3.40 -20.63 -0.23
CA LEU A 182 3.31 -19.71 0.88
C LEU A 182 2.09 -18.77 0.72
N GLY A 183 1.53 -18.34 1.85
CA GLY A 183 0.31 -17.54 1.89
C GLY A 183 0.55 -16.03 1.82
N ALA A 184 -0.51 -15.25 2.03
CA ALA A 184 -0.48 -13.78 1.98
C ALA A 184 0.43 -13.12 3.03
N ASP A 185 0.80 -13.85 4.09
CA ASP A 185 1.74 -13.36 5.11
C ASP A 185 3.19 -13.31 4.60
N ASP A 186 3.47 -14.03 3.51
CA ASP A 186 4.80 -14.29 2.96
C ASP A 186 4.90 -13.95 1.46
N PHE A 187 3.78 -13.60 0.82
CA PHE A 187 3.71 -13.30 -0.60
C PHE A 187 2.85 -12.06 -0.87
N VAL A 188 3.50 -11.03 -1.40
CA VAL A 188 2.87 -9.76 -1.73
C VAL A 188 3.02 -9.49 -3.24
N PRO A 189 2.05 -9.93 -4.06
CA PRO A 189 1.96 -9.49 -5.44
C PRO A 189 1.29 -8.12 -5.52
N GLY A 190 1.70 -7.30 -6.49
CA GLY A 190 1.08 -6.01 -6.74
C GLY A 190 1.51 -5.41 -8.07
N TYR A 191 1.06 -4.18 -8.31
CA TYR A 191 1.49 -3.39 -9.45
C TYR A 191 1.48 -1.90 -9.10
N VAL A 192 2.27 -1.13 -9.83
CA VAL A 192 2.14 0.32 -9.94
C VAL A 192 1.61 0.66 -11.33
N ASN A 193 0.68 1.60 -11.39
CA ASN A 193 0.17 2.17 -12.63
C ASN A 193 0.72 3.59 -12.76
N LEU A 194 1.37 3.89 -13.88
CA LEU A 194 1.87 5.22 -14.19
C LEU A 194 1.16 5.74 -15.43
N TYR A 195 0.85 7.04 -15.40
CA TYR A 195 0.22 7.75 -16.50
C TYR A 195 1.23 8.67 -17.17
N SER A 196 1.37 8.55 -18.49
CA SER A 196 2.26 9.41 -19.28
C SER A 196 1.43 10.46 -20.01
N TYR A 197 1.83 11.72 -19.90
CA TYR A 197 1.20 12.86 -20.58
C TYR A 197 2.25 13.69 -21.32
N GLU A 198 1.85 14.33 -22.42
CA GLU A 198 2.73 15.28 -23.13
C GLU A 198 3.03 16.51 -22.27
N ASN A 199 1.97 17.12 -21.70
CA ASN A 199 2.08 18.43 -21.05
C ASN A 199 1.94 18.37 -19.53
N ARG A 200 1.27 17.36 -18.98
CA ARG A 200 1.09 17.20 -17.53
C ARG A 200 2.35 16.65 -16.85
N THR A 201 2.56 17.07 -15.60
CA THR A 201 3.61 16.57 -14.71
C THR A 201 3.03 16.39 -13.31
N ASN A 202 3.71 15.60 -12.50
CA ASN A 202 3.48 15.50 -11.06
C ASN A 202 4.83 15.31 -10.36
N GLN A 203 4.97 15.76 -9.12
CA GLN A 203 6.15 15.48 -8.29
C GLN A 203 5.76 14.66 -7.07
N ASN A 204 6.75 14.07 -6.43
CA ASN A 204 6.54 13.37 -5.17
C ASN A 204 6.39 14.36 -4.02
N PRO A 205 5.54 14.06 -3.01
CA PRO A 205 5.52 14.81 -1.76
C PRO A 205 6.92 14.96 -1.14
N ILE A 206 7.20 16.17 -0.67
CA ILE A 206 8.48 16.56 -0.08
C ILE A 206 8.41 16.27 1.42
N VAL A 207 8.98 15.13 1.82
CA VAL A 207 9.03 14.70 3.23
C VAL A 207 10.47 14.76 3.71
N THR A 208 10.73 15.53 4.77
CA THR A 208 12.10 15.91 5.19
C THR A 208 12.53 15.33 6.53
N GLY A 209 11.61 14.68 7.24
CA GLY A 209 11.90 14.01 8.50
C GLY A 209 10.65 13.65 9.28
N PHE A 210 10.86 13.42 10.57
CA PHE A 210 9.85 12.97 11.53
C PHE A 210 9.85 13.90 12.74
N GLU A 211 8.70 14.13 13.36
CA GLU A 211 8.59 14.81 14.65
C GLU A 211 8.00 13.84 15.67
N ILE A 212 8.63 13.75 16.85
CA ILE A 212 8.13 12.98 17.99
C ILE A 212 8.08 13.90 19.21
N ASP A 213 6.89 14.09 19.77
CA ASP A 213 6.60 15.01 20.90
C ASP A 213 7.20 16.42 20.71
N GLY A 214 7.04 17.00 19.52
CA GLY A 214 7.54 18.33 19.21
C GLY A 214 9.03 18.39 18.86
N LYS A 215 9.78 17.29 19.01
CA LYS A 215 11.19 17.22 18.63
C LYS A 215 11.32 16.72 17.20
N SER A 216 12.00 17.51 16.35
CA SER A 216 12.27 17.17 14.96
C SER A 216 13.48 16.24 14.81
N TYR A 217 13.33 15.29 13.90
CA TYR A 217 14.31 14.30 13.49
C TYR A 217 14.38 14.34 11.95
N PRO A 218 15.27 15.14 11.36
CA PRO A 218 15.48 15.15 9.91
C PRO A 218 15.82 13.74 9.40
N GLU A 219 15.43 13.45 8.15
CA GLU A 219 15.81 12.20 7.50
C GLU A 219 17.33 12.19 7.24
N THR A 220 18.04 11.23 7.81
CA THR A 220 19.49 11.06 7.66
C THR A 220 19.84 9.61 7.47
N GLU A 221 20.95 9.34 6.78
CA GLU A 221 21.52 7.99 6.67
C GLU A 221 22.89 7.93 7.39
N PRO A 222 23.11 7.02 8.36
CA PRO A 222 22.14 6.05 8.89
C PRO A 222 21.05 6.72 9.73
N ILE A 223 19.88 6.08 9.86
CA ILE A 223 18.78 6.57 10.70
C ILE A 223 19.12 6.33 12.18
N PRO A 224 19.30 7.39 13.00
CA PRO A 224 19.67 7.21 14.40
C PRO A 224 18.51 6.68 15.24
N ASP A 225 18.86 6.00 16.33
CA ASP A 225 17.91 5.50 17.31
C ASP A 225 17.13 6.62 17.97
N THR A 226 15.84 6.37 18.18
CA THR A 226 14.98 7.23 18.98
C THR A 226 14.47 6.46 20.16
N HIS A 227 15.05 6.78 21.30
CA HIS A 227 14.69 6.19 22.58
C HIS A 227 13.38 6.79 23.09
N LEU A 228 12.40 5.93 23.31
CA LEU A 228 11.10 6.26 23.86
C LEU A 228 10.89 5.43 25.12
N ARG A 229 10.21 5.97 26.13
CA ARG A 229 9.82 5.16 27.29
C ARG A 229 8.95 3.99 26.83
N GLY A 230 9.41 2.77 27.08
CA GLY A 230 8.73 1.57 26.62
C GLY A 230 7.37 1.37 27.29
N CYS A 231 6.42 0.81 26.55
CA CYS A 231 5.09 0.50 27.06
C CYS A 231 5.12 -0.69 28.02
N ARG A 232 4.62 -0.51 29.25
CA ARG A 232 4.43 -1.58 30.25
C ARG A 232 2.93 -1.75 30.55
N PRO A 233 2.48 -2.92 31.05
CA PRO A 233 1.05 -3.18 31.30
C PRO A 233 0.33 -2.12 32.14
N ASP A 234 0.99 -1.58 33.17
CA ASP A 234 0.41 -0.59 34.09
C ASP A 234 0.81 0.86 33.76
N ASP A 235 1.67 1.06 32.76
CA ASP A 235 2.33 2.34 32.47
C ASP A 235 2.80 2.38 31.02
N CYS A 236 1.95 2.92 30.16
CA CYS A 236 2.14 2.92 28.73
C CYS A 236 1.94 4.35 28.20
N PRO A 237 3.03 5.10 27.93
CA PRO A 237 2.91 6.47 27.46
C PRO A 237 2.46 6.50 26.00
N ASP A 238 1.64 7.48 25.63
CA ASP A 238 1.42 7.83 24.24
C ASP A 238 2.31 9.01 23.84
N VAL A 239 3.05 8.85 22.75
CA VAL A 239 3.80 9.94 22.13
C VAL A 239 3.07 10.44 20.89
N ASN A 240 3.17 11.73 20.59
CA ASN A 240 2.65 12.26 19.34
C ASN A 240 3.71 12.14 18.24
N ILE A 241 3.34 11.53 17.11
CA ILE A 241 4.20 11.40 15.95
C ILE A 241 3.59 12.10 14.73
N LYS A 242 4.43 12.68 13.88
CA LYS A 242 4.05 13.16 12.54
C LYS A 242 5.25 13.27 11.61
N PRO A 243 5.11 13.09 10.29
CA PRO A 243 6.14 13.49 9.34
C PRO A 243 6.27 15.02 9.28
N ILE A 244 7.42 15.48 8.81
CA ILE A 244 7.67 16.86 8.42
C ILE A 244 7.50 16.95 6.90
N ILE A 245 6.39 17.54 6.46
CA ILE A 245 6.00 17.63 5.05
C ILE A 245 6.02 19.09 4.62
N ASP A 246 6.66 19.40 3.50
CA ASP A 246 6.62 20.74 2.92
C ASP A 246 5.26 21.02 2.29
N LYS A 247 4.72 22.23 2.46
CA LYS A 247 3.44 22.65 1.86
C LYS A 247 3.48 22.66 0.34
N ALA A 248 4.67 22.80 -0.26
CA ALA A 248 4.88 22.67 -1.70
C ALA A 248 4.55 21.27 -2.24
N SER A 249 4.37 20.27 -1.36
CA SER A 249 3.86 18.94 -1.73
C SER A 249 2.40 18.94 -2.19
N ALA A 250 1.64 19.99 -1.92
CA ALA A 250 0.28 20.14 -2.41
C ALA A 250 0.31 20.99 -3.70
N GLU A 251 0.68 20.37 -4.82
CA GLU A 251 0.81 21.08 -6.08
C GLU A 251 -0.56 21.49 -6.63
N ILE A 252 -0.56 22.43 -7.57
CA ILE A 252 -1.75 22.74 -8.35
C ILE A 252 -2.09 21.55 -9.24
N ASP A 253 -3.35 21.13 -9.27
CA ASP A 253 -3.82 20.13 -10.21
C ASP A 253 -4.45 20.75 -11.45
N PRO A 254 -3.75 20.84 -12.61
CA PRO A 254 -4.21 21.58 -13.77
C PRO A 254 -5.49 21.02 -14.39
N GLY A 255 -5.83 19.75 -14.13
CA GLY A 255 -7.08 19.16 -14.62
C GLY A 255 -8.23 19.14 -13.61
N ALA A 256 -8.04 19.71 -12.41
CA ALA A 256 -9.07 19.76 -11.38
C ALA A 256 -9.45 21.20 -11.06
N VAL A 257 -10.70 21.56 -11.34
CA VAL A 257 -11.27 22.88 -11.07
C VAL A 257 -12.55 22.75 -10.24
N ASN A 258 -12.79 23.69 -9.34
CA ASN A 258 -14.06 23.81 -8.65
C ASN A 258 -15.17 24.32 -9.59
N PRO A 259 -16.45 24.20 -9.19
CA PRO A 259 -17.58 24.73 -9.98
C PRO A 259 -17.52 26.24 -10.28
N ASP A 260 -16.75 27.00 -9.50
CA ASP A 260 -16.52 28.43 -9.69
C ASP A 260 -15.34 28.74 -10.65
N GLY A 261 -14.66 27.71 -11.17
CA GLY A 261 -13.51 27.83 -12.05
C GLY A 261 -12.17 27.99 -11.32
N THR A 262 -12.14 27.96 -9.99
CA THR A 262 -10.89 28.02 -9.23
C THR A 262 -10.11 26.72 -9.38
N GLN A 263 -8.82 26.82 -9.69
CA GLN A 263 -7.94 25.66 -9.80
C GLN A 263 -7.73 25.02 -8.41
N LEU A 264 -7.87 23.70 -8.35
CA LEU A 264 -7.67 22.93 -7.14
C LEU A 264 -6.20 22.58 -6.92
N THR A 265 -5.84 22.38 -5.65
CA THR A 265 -4.58 21.71 -5.29
C THR A 265 -4.81 20.22 -5.13
N GLU A 266 -3.74 19.44 -5.15
CA GLU A 266 -3.79 18.01 -4.87
C GLU A 266 -4.32 17.68 -3.48
N MET A 267 -4.93 16.51 -3.35
CA MET A 267 -5.18 15.94 -2.04
C MET A 267 -3.95 15.17 -1.59
N VAL A 268 -3.41 15.52 -0.43
CA VAL A 268 -2.24 14.85 0.15
C VAL A 268 -2.67 14.11 1.41
N TRP A 269 -2.23 12.86 1.56
CA TRP A 269 -2.49 12.01 2.69
C TRP A 269 -1.19 11.49 3.29
N VAL A 270 -1.23 11.12 4.57
CA VAL A 270 -0.18 10.35 5.22
C VAL A 270 -0.78 9.08 5.81
N ASP A 271 -0.17 7.95 5.50
CA ASP A 271 -0.39 6.66 6.12
C ASP A 271 0.72 6.34 7.12
N TYR A 272 0.34 5.86 8.30
CA TYR A 272 1.24 5.50 9.39
C TYR A 272 1.29 3.98 9.55
N TYR A 273 2.51 3.45 9.63
CA TYR A 273 2.75 2.04 9.91
C TYR A 273 3.77 1.87 11.04
N ALA A 274 3.70 0.75 11.75
CA ALA A 274 4.71 0.41 12.74
C ALA A 274 4.98 -1.10 12.81
N SER A 275 6.26 -1.48 12.94
CA SER A 275 6.67 -2.89 13.15
C SER A 275 6.60 -3.33 14.61
N GLY A 276 6.37 -2.38 15.51
CA GLY A 276 6.17 -2.58 16.95
C GLY A 276 5.52 -1.34 17.54
N GLY A 277 4.87 -1.48 18.71
CA GLY A 277 3.94 -0.47 19.20
C GLY A 277 2.67 -0.37 18.33
N LYS A 278 1.91 0.72 18.48
CA LYS A 278 0.62 0.92 17.78
C LYS A 278 0.32 2.40 17.51
N PRO A 279 0.21 2.85 16.25
CA PRO A 279 -0.37 4.15 15.95
C PRO A 279 -1.89 4.11 16.17
N ALA A 280 -2.43 5.14 16.83
CA ALA A 280 -3.85 5.23 17.16
C ALA A 280 -4.76 5.47 15.94
N LYS A 281 -4.20 5.97 14.84
CA LYS A 281 -4.86 6.07 13.53
C LYS A 281 -3.87 5.65 12.45
N SER A 282 -4.38 5.00 11.41
CA SER A 282 -3.57 4.55 10.27
C SER A 282 -3.36 5.62 9.21
N ALA A 283 -4.21 6.65 9.13
CA ALA A 283 -4.12 7.68 8.09
C ALA A 283 -4.57 9.06 8.57
N ARG A 284 -4.05 10.13 7.95
CA ARG A 284 -4.52 11.52 8.10
C ARG A 284 -4.50 12.26 6.77
N LEU A 285 -5.49 13.13 6.57
CA LEU A 285 -5.49 14.09 5.47
C LEU A 285 -4.53 15.23 5.80
N VAL A 286 -3.56 15.47 4.91
CA VAL A 286 -2.55 16.52 5.00
C VAL A 286 -2.97 17.77 4.23
N ASN A 287 -3.51 17.60 3.03
CA ASN A 287 -4.07 18.70 2.24
C ASN A 287 -5.40 18.28 1.62
N ASP A 288 -6.45 19.05 1.88
CA ASP A 288 -7.74 18.92 1.19
C ASP A 288 -7.71 19.81 -0.06
N ALA A 289 -8.14 19.28 -1.20
CA ALA A 289 -8.12 20.04 -2.45
C ALA A 289 -8.89 21.37 -2.37
N THR A 290 -9.93 21.45 -1.54
CA THR A 290 -10.82 22.61 -1.39
C THR A 290 -10.55 23.42 -0.14
N LYS A 291 -10.20 22.77 0.97
CA LYS A 291 -10.00 23.44 2.27
C LYS A 291 -8.54 23.80 2.54
N GLY A 292 -7.62 23.26 1.74
CA GLY A 292 -6.18 23.47 1.86
C GLY A 292 -5.55 22.65 2.98
N TRP A 293 -4.42 23.15 3.47
CA TRP A 293 -3.50 22.44 4.34
C TRP A 293 -4.05 22.19 5.74
N ASN A 294 -3.86 20.98 6.26
CA ASN A 294 -4.20 20.57 7.61
C ASN A 294 -2.93 20.46 8.48
N GLU A 295 -2.82 21.32 9.50
CA GLU A 295 -1.70 21.29 10.45
C GLU A 295 -1.80 20.14 11.47
N ASP A 296 -3.00 19.58 11.71
CA ASP A 296 -3.23 18.45 12.62
C ASP A 296 -3.12 17.10 11.89
N LEU A 297 -1.94 16.84 11.35
CA LEU A 297 -1.61 15.60 10.64
C LEU A 297 -1.01 14.52 11.54
N GLY A 298 -0.74 14.81 12.82
CA GLY A 298 -0.12 13.88 13.76
C GLY A 298 -1.04 12.85 14.40
N VAL A 299 -0.46 11.72 14.80
CA VAL A 299 -1.18 10.63 15.48
C VAL A 299 -0.53 10.31 16.82
N LYS A 300 -1.34 9.84 17.77
CA LYS A 300 -0.80 9.18 18.96
C LYS A 300 -0.17 7.86 18.56
N TYR A 301 0.96 7.54 19.16
CA TYR A 301 1.69 6.30 18.98
C TYR A 301 2.03 5.74 20.34
N THR A 302 1.61 4.51 20.56
CA THR A 302 2.03 3.71 21.70
C THR A 302 3.38 3.07 21.37
N PRO A 303 4.47 3.39 22.08
CA PRO A 303 5.80 2.83 21.85
C PRO A 303 5.85 1.30 22.02
N PRO A 304 6.90 0.64 21.51
CA PRO A 304 7.11 -0.78 21.78
C PRO A 304 7.48 -1.02 23.26
N GLY A 305 7.56 -2.28 23.68
CA GLY A 305 7.94 -2.64 25.04
C GLY A 305 9.40 -2.29 25.38
N PRO A 306 9.78 -2.27 26.66
CA PRO A 306 11.17 -2.05 27.07
C PRO A 306 12.14 -3.07 26.44
N GLY A 307 13.23 -2.57 25.87
CA GLY A 307 14.24 -3.34 25.13
C GLY A 307 13.86 -3.72 23.70
N GLU A 308 12.61 -3.46 23.28
CA GLU A 308 12.16 -3.78 21.92
C GLU A 308 12.59 -2.71 20.92
N VAL A 309 12.97 -3.17 19.74
CA VAL A 309 13.29 -2.32 18.59
C VAL A 309 12.15 -2.39 17.59
N ALA A 310 11.70 -1.23 17.11
CA ALA A 310 10.70 -1.14 16.06
C ALA A 310 11.03 -0.03 15.06
N TYR A 311 10.33 -0.06 13.92
CA TYR A 311 10.26 1.05 12.98
C TYR A 311 8.87 1.65 13.00
N VAL A 312 8.83 2.97 12.90
CA VAL A 312 7.61 3.73 12.58
C VAL A 312 7.82 4.34 11.20
N TYR A 313 6.81 4.23 10.34
CA TYR A 313 6.80 4.75 8.97
C TYR A 313 5.71 5.79 8.83
N ALA A 314 5.99 6.83 8.05
CA ALA A 314 4.98 7.70 7.49
C ALA A 314 5.15 7.71 5.97
N VAL A 315 4.16 7.18 5.25
CA VAL A 315 4.08 7.20 3.79
C VAL A 315 3.16 8.33 3.40
N VAL A 316 3.68 9.33 2.70
CA VAL A 316 2.92 10.48 2.23
C VAL A 316 2.64 10.29 0.75
N HIS A 317 1.39 10.41 0.33
CA HIS A 317 1.01 10.25 -1.06
C HIS A 317 -0.02 11.29 -1.47
N ASP A 318 0.03 11.69 -2.74
CA ASP A 318 -0.99 12.53 -3.37
C ASP A 318 -2.05 11.68 -4.10
N ASN A 319 -3.01 12.33 -4.74
CA ASN A 319 -4.06 11.68 -5.55
C ASN A 319 -3.70 11.51 -7.03
N ARG A 320 -2.44 11.78 -7.40
CA ARG A 320 -1.88 11.73 -8.76
C ARG A 320 -0.66 10.78 -8.87
N GLY A 321 -0.42 9.97 -7.84
CA GLY A 321 0.56 8.90 -7.83
C GLY A 321 1.93 9.29 -7.27
N GLY A 322 2.11 10.54 -6.83
CA GLY A 322 3.32 10.94 -6.14
C GLY A 322 3.35 10.38 -4.72
N ILE A 323 4.52 9.90 -4.34
CA ILE A 323 4.77 9.21 -3.08
C ILE A 323 6.09 9.68 -2.49
N GLY A 324 6.09 9.99 -1.19
CA GLY A 324 7.28 10.19 -0.37
C GLY A 324 7.13 9.41 0.93
N TRP A 325 8.22 9.16 1.64
CA TRP A 325 8.15 8.55 2.96
C TRP A 325 9.34 8.95 3.81
N VAL A 326 9.18 8.70 5.10
CA VAL A 326 10.22 8.78 6.12
C VAL A 326 10.03 7.59 7.06
N LYS A 327 11.13 7.11 7.63
CA LYS A 327 11.06 6.04 8.63
C LYS A 327 11.94 6.37 9.83
N ARG A 328 11.52 5.88 11.00
CA ARG A 328 12.24 6.11 12.24
C ARG A 328 12.45 4.81 12.99
N ARG A 329 13.71 4.53 13.36
CA ARG A 329 14.05 3.45 14.30
C ARG A 329 13.76 3.93 15.72
N VAL A 330 12.91 3.19 16.42
CA VAL A 330 12.52 3.48 17.81
C VAL A 330 12.93 2.32 18.70
N VAL A 331 13.41 2.66 19.91
CA VAL A 331 13.81 1.69 20.94
C VAL A 331 13.01 2.02 22.20
N GLY A 332 12.33 1.02 22.75
CA GLY A 332 11.69 1.14 24.05
C GLY A 332 12.72 1.07 25.17
N ASP A 333 12.80 2.09 26.02
CA ASP A 333 13.60 2.11 27.26
C ASP A 333 12.82 1.54 28.46
#